data_AF-A0A1G9KGC3-F1
#
_entry.id   AF-A0A1G9KGC3-F1
#
_cell.length_a   1.000
_cell.length_b   1.000
_cell.length_c   1.000
_cell.angle_alpha   90.00
_cell.angle_beta   90.00
_cell.angle_gamma   90.00
#
_symmetry.space_group_name_H-M   'P 1'
#
loop_
_entity.id
_entity.type
_entity.pdbx_description
1 polymer ?
#
loop_
_entity_poly.entity_id
_entity_poly.type
_entity_poly.pdbx_seq_one_letter_code
_entity_poly.pdbx_strand_id
1 'polypeptide(L)'
;MNKQEVIEKLHEAGLNSDQMKYAEKYDKGYKNGIAYALNLVSKLDEPEKPVVPQFVADMIIKRKTAGQSVIKAIENLRFYEDACKWVRNNGETFVKAWLFGYEVEKEKLYTVELPNPYEYDNAHITLSKKSGDKIYIDYHFNDCWQTYEKSQLTEAEIKKDFDWAWQFAEEVEE
;
A
#
# COMPACT_ATOMS: atom_id res chain seq x y z
N MET A 1 8.50 -21.20 -3.80
CA MET A 1 7.95 -21.40 -2.45
C MET A 1 8.38 -20.22 -1.60
N ASN A 2 7.46 -19.42 -1.07
CA ASN A 2 7.83 -18.27 -0.24
C ASN A 2 8.08 -18.70 1.22
N LYS A 3 8.61 -17.80 2.06
CA LYS A 3 8.92 -18.09 3.47
C LYS A 3 7.70 -18.64 4.23
N GLN A 4 6.53 -18.06 4.00
CA GLN A 4 5.27 -18.47 4.64
C GLN A 4 4.86 -19.90 4.24
N GLU A 5 4.94 -20.24 2.96
CA GLU A 5 4.64 -21.60 2.47
C GLU A 5 5.59 -22.65 3.05
N VAL A 6 6.85 -22.31 3.34
CA VAL A 6 7.78 -23.21 4.04
C VAL A 6 7.36 -23.40 5.49
N ILE A 7 7.01 -22.32 6.18
CA ILE A 7 6.55 -22.35 7.57
C ILE A 7 5.30 -23.23 7.70
N GLU A 8 4.31 -23.03 6.82
CA GLU A 8 3.07 -23.82 6.79
C GLU A 8 3.36 -25.31 6.60
N LYS A 9 4.18 -25.68 5.62
CA LYS A 9 4.56 -27.08 5.39
C LYS A 9 5.30 -27.70 6.58
N LEU A 10 6.15 -26.94 7.26
CA LEU A 10 6.84 -27.41 8.47
C LEU A 10 5.87 -27.61 9.64
N HIS A 11 4.87 -26.73 9.79
CA HIS A 11 3.80 -26.91 10.76
C HIS A 11 2.95 -28.15 10.46
N GLU A 12 2.52 -28.33 9.21
CA GLU A 12 1.79 -29.54 8.78
C GLU A 12 2.61 -30.81 9.04
N ALA A 13 3.91 -30.79 8.71
CA ALA A 13 4.81 -31.91 8.98
C ALA A 13 4.93 -32.22 10.47
N GLY A 14 5.02 -31.19 11.32
CA GLY A 14 5.03 -31.32 12.78
C GLY A 14 3.71 -31.88 13.34
N LEU A 15 2.55 -31.45 12.83
CA LEU A 15 1.24 -31.97 13.25
C LEU A 15 1.07 -33.45 12.86
N ASN A 16 1.58 -33.85 11.70
CA ASN A 16 1.52 -35.23 11.24
C ASN A 16 2.44 -36.19 12.03
N SER A 17 3.44 -35.69 12.76
CA SER A 17 4.28 -36.56 13.59
C SER A 17 3.52 -37.20 14.74
N ASP A 18 2.53 -36.50 15.31
CA ASP A 18 1.71 -37.02 16.41
C ASP A 18 0.80 -38.19 15.97
N GLN A 19 0.53 -38.32 14.66
CA GLN A 19 -0.21 -39.44 14.09
C GLN A 19 0.66 -40.68 13.83
N MET A 20 1.98 -40.51 13.81
CA MET A 20 2.96 -41.56 13.51
C MET A 20 3.51 -42.17 14.81
N LYS A 21 2.96 -43.32 15.24
CA LYS A 21 3.45 -44.08 16.41
C LYS A 21 4.80 -44.74 16.12
N TYR A 22 5.90 -44.00 16.29
CA TYR A 22 7.27 -44.53 16.28
C TYR A 22 7.86 -44.65 17.69
N ALA A 23 9.07 -45.22 17.80
CA ALA A 23 9.82 -45.25 19.05
C ALA A 23 10.04 -43.83 19.61
N GLU A 24 9.88 -43.63 20.93
CA GLU A 24 9.90 -42.30 21.58
C GLU A 24 11.11 -41.42 21.21
N LYS A 25 12.29 -42.02 21.04
CA LYS A 25 13.50 -41.29 20.64
C LYS A 25 13.41 -40.71 19.23
N TYR A 26 12.74 -41.42 18.31
CA TYR A 26 12.53 -40.96 16.94
C TYR A 26 11.56 -39.78 16.89
N ASP A 27 10.44 -39.87 17.62
CA ASP A 27 9.45 -38.79 17.71
C ASP A 27 10.08 -37.50 18.27
N LYS A 28 10.85 -37.63 19.35
CA LYS A 28 11.58 -36.50 19.94
C LYS A 28 12.60 -35.88 18.98
N GLY A 29 13.35 -36.70 18.24
CA GLY A 29 14.31 -36.23 17.25
C GLY A 29 13.64 -35.48 16.08
N TYR A 30 12.53 -36.01 15.59
CA TYR A 30 11.75 -35.41 14.50
C TYR A 30 11.18 -34.04 14.90
N LYS A 31 10.53 -33.94 16.06
CA LYS A 31 9.99 -32.68 16.61
C LYS A 31 11.08 -31.62 16.80
N ASN A 32 12.23 -32.01 17.32
CA ASN A 32 13.39 -31.11 17.46
C ASN A 32 13.89 -30.61 16.10
N GLY A 33 13.91 -31.48 15.08
CA GLY A 33 14.29 -31.11 13.71
C GLY A 33 13.35 -30.07 13.10
N ILE A 34 12.03 -30.28 13.22
CA ILE A 34 11.02 -29.30 12.75
C ILE A 34 11.15 -27.98 13.50
N ALA A 35 11.31 -28.00 14.82
CA ALA A 35 11.49 -26.79 15.63
C ALA A 35 12.75 -26.02 15.23
N TYR A 36 13.86 -26.71 14.96
CA TYR A 36 15.10 -26.09 14.48
C TYR A 36 14.94 -25.50 13.08
N ALA A 37 14.27 -26.21 12.16
CA ALA A 37 13.99 -25.71 10.82
C ALA A 37 13.11 -24.45 10.86
N LEU A 38 12.06 -24.43 11.68
CA LEU A 38 11.23 -23.24 11.91
C LEU A 38 12.05 -22.06 12.44
N ASN A 39 12.98 -22.32 13.38
CA ASN A 39 13.88 -21.28 13.91
C ASN A 39 14.84 -20.71 12.86
N LEU A 40 15.31 -21.54 11.92
CA LEU A 40 16.15 -21.08 10.81
C LEU A 40 15.33 -20.27 9.80
N VAL A 41 14.16 -20.79 9.43
CA VAL A 41 13.28 -20.13 8.44
C VAL A 41 12.78 -18.80 8.95
N SER A 42 12.45 -18.66 10.25
CA SER A 42 12.01 -17.39 10.83
C SER A 42 13.06 -16.27 10.71
N LYS A 43 14.35 -16.63 10.67
CA LYS A 43 15.49 -15.72 10.49
C LYS A 43 15.82 -15.41 9.03
N LEU A 44 15.18 -16.08 8.07
CA LEU A 44 15.34 -15.72 6.66
C LEU A 44 14.66 -14.39 6.40
N ASP A 45 15.35 -13.50 5.70
CA ASP A 45 14.76 -12.26 5.23
C ASP A 45 13.69 -12.56 4.16
N GLU A 46 12.56 -11.87 4.25
CA GLU A 46 11.59 -11.87 3.16
C GLU A 46 12.08 -10.94 2.05
N PRO A 47 11.75 -11.24 0.79
CA PRO A 47 12.00 -10.28 -0.28
C PRO A 47 11.24 -9.00 0.05
N GLU A 48 11.99 -7.90 0.17
CA GLU A 48 11.45 -6.59 0.48
C GLU A 48 10.41 -6.20 -0.58
N LYS A 49 9.19 -5.89 -0.12
CA LYS A 49 8.10 -5.47 -1.00
C LYS A 49 8.35 -4.01 -1.38
N PRO A 50 8.52 -3.70 -2.67
CA PRO A 50 8.65 -2.31 -3.09
C PRO A 50 7.35 -1.55 -2.87
N VAL A 51 7.47 -0.26 -2.59
CA VAL A 51 6.36 0.69 -2.63
C VAL A 51 6.14 1.12 -4.08
N VAL A 52 4.90 1.07 -4.55
CA VAL A 52 4.52 1.48 -5.91
C VAL A 52 3.31 2.42 -5.89
N PRO A 53 3.20 3.35 -6.84
CA PRO A 53 2.01 4.20 -6.97
C PRO A 53 0.74 3.39 -7.25
N GLN A 54 -0.41 3.92 -6.84
CA GLN A 54 -1.73 3.26 -7.01
C GLN A 54 -2.01 2.86 -8.47
N PHE A 55 -1.73 3.73 -9.45
CA PHE A 55 -1.96 3.40 -10.86
C PHE A 55 -1.11 2.21 -11.36
N VAL A 56 0.08 2.00 -10.77
CA VAL A 56 0.94 0.84 -11.07
C VAL A 56 0.35 -0.41 -10.42
N ALA A 57 -0.09 -0.31 -9.17
CA ALA A 57 -0.76 -1.39 -8.46
C ALA A 57 -2.00 -1.88 -9.23
N ASP A 58 -2.87 -0.96 -9.65
CA ASP A 58 -4.08 -1.26 -10.42
C ASP A 58 -3.75 -1.97 -11.74
N MET A 59 -2.69 -1.51 -12.42
CA MET A 59 -2.21 -2.15 -13.63
C MET A 59 -1.72 -3.58 -13.37
N ILE A 60 -0.94 -3.82 -12.31
CA ILE A 60 -0.44 -5.16 -11.96
C ILE A 60 -1.62 -6.10 -11.68
N ILE A 61 -2.60 -5.67 -10.88
CA ILE A 61 -3.80 -6.45 -10.58
C ILE A 61 -4.53 -6.81 -11.87
N LYS A 62 -4.88 -5.82 -12.69
CA LYS A 62 -5.63 -6.01 -13.94
C LYS A 62 -4.95 -7.03 -14.87
N ARG A 63 -3.63 -6.94 -15.01
CA ARG A 63 -2.87 -7.82 -15.91
C ARG A 63 -2.68 -9.22 -15.36
N LYS A 64 -2.44 -9.37 -14.05
CA LYS A 64 -2.37 -10.69 -13.40
C LYS A 64 -3.72 -11.41 -13.47
N THR A 65 -4.82 -10.71 -13.22
CA THR A 65 -6.19 -11.25 -13.36
C THR A 65 -6.49 -11.67 -14.80
N ALA A 66 -5.94 -10.95 -15.79
CA ALA A 66 -6.02 -11.34 -17.20
C ALA A 66 -5.04 -12.46 -17.60
N GLY A 67 -4.34 -13.09 -16.65
CA GLY A 67 -3.40 -14.20 -16.89
C GLY A 67 -2.15 -13.79 -17.67
N GLN A 68 -1.78 -12.51 -17.69
CA GLN A 68 -0.60 -12.04 -18.39
C GLN A 68 0.68 -12.34 -17.58
N SER A 69 1.76 -12.65 -18.29
CA SER A 69 3.11 -12.68 -17.69
C SER A 69 3.68 -11.27 -17.54
N VAL A 70 4.70 -11.11 -16.70
CA VAL A 70 5.41 -9.83 -16.53
C VAL A 70 6.00 -9.31 -17.86
N ILE A 71 6.52 -10.21 -18.70
CA ILE A 71 7.06 -9.85 -20.01
C ILE A 71 5.95 -9.29 -20.90
N LYS A 72 4.81 -9.98 -20.99
CA LYS A 72 3.66 -9.51 -21.76
C LYS A 72 3.09 -8.22 -21.21
N ALA A 73 3.17 -7.99 -19.89
CA ALA A 73 2.79 -6.74 -19.26
C ALA A 73 3.67 -5.57 -19.73
N ILE A 74 5.00 -5.78 -19.74
CA ILE A 74 5.99 -4.79 -20.15
C ILE A 74 5.86 -4.47 -21.66
N GLU A 75 5.72 -5.48 -22.51
CA GLU A 75 5.58 -5.28 -23.97
C GLU A 75 4.37 -4.42 -24.35
N ASN A 76 3.30 -4.53 -23.55
CA ASN A 76 2.03 -3.84 -23.72
C ASN A 76 1.93 -2.57 -22.86
N LEU A 77 3.03 -2.04 -22.30
CA LEU A 77 3.03 -0.77 -21.56
C LEU A 77 2.66 0.43 -22.44
N ARG A 78 2.84 0.30 -23.76
CA ARG A 78 2.61 1.37 -24.75
C ARG A 78 1.19 1.95 -24.72
N PHE A 79 0.24 1.22 -24.16
CA PHE A 79 -1.17 1.63 -24.04
C PHE A 79 -1.46 2.46 -22.76
N TYR A 80 -0.45 2.75 -21.94
CA TYR A 80 -0.58 3.51 -20.69
C TYR A 80 0.60 4.49 -20.56
N GLU A 81 0.40 5.77 -20.86
CA GLU A 81 1.51 6.74 -20.92
C GLU A 81 2.22 6.91 -19.56
N ASP A 82 1.46 7.10 -18.48
CA ASP A 82 2.02 7.30 -17.13
C ASP A 82 2.70 6.04 -16.58
N ALA A 83 2.04 4.88 -16.73
CA ALA A 83 2.62 3.59 -16.33
C ALA A 83 3.85 3.22 -17.15
N CYS A 84 3.86 3.52 -18.46
CA CYS A 84 5.03 3.31 -19.30
C CYS A 84 6.21 4.18 -18.85
N LYS A 85 5.96 5.46 -18.56
CA LYS A 85 6.99 6.39 -18.08
C LYS A 85 7.53 5.96 -16.72
N TRP A 86 6.65 5.59 -15.78
CA TRP A 86 7.06 5.13 -14.47
C TRP A 86 7.86 3.83 -14.52
N VAL A 87 7.38 2.81 -15.25
CA VAL A 87 8.06 1.51 -15.34
C VAL A 87 9.41 1.62 -16.04
N ARG A 88 9.58 2.51 -17.03
CA ARG A 88 10.89 2.74 -17.66
C ARG A 88 11.93 3.28 -16.68
N ASN A 89 11.51 4.10 -15.73
CA ASN A 89 12.39 4.66 -14.70
C ASN A 89 12.53 3.73 -13.47
N ASN A 90 11.59 2.81 -13.26
CA ASN A 90 11.48 1.95 -12.07
C ASN A 90 11.38 0.46 -12.43
N GLY A 91 12.07 0.03 -13.49
CA GLY A 91 11.87 -1.31 -14.07
C GLY A 91 12.15 -2.46 -13.10
N GLU A 92 13.21 -2.35 -12.30
CA GLU A 92 13.53 -3.35 -11.28
C GLU A 92 12.47 -3.39 -10.18
N THR A 93 12.05 -2.22 -9.68
CA THR A 93 10.97 -2.06 -8.70
C THR A 93 9.68 -2.69 -9.21
N PHE A 94 9.32 -2.45 -10.47
CA PHE A 94 8.14 -3.05 -11.10
C PHE A 94 8.21 -4.58 -11.14
N VAL A 95 9.36 -5.14 -11.52
CA VAL A 95 9.54 -6.60 -11.58
C VAL A 95 9.51 -7.22 -10.19
N LYS A 96 10.13 -6.58 -9.18
CA LYS A 96 10.04 -7.01 -7.78
C LYS A 96 8.60 -6.97 -7.28
N ALA A 97 7.88 -5.87 -7.55
CA ALA A 97 6.45 -5.73 -7.24
C ALA A 97 5.63 -6.86 -7.84
N TRP A 98 5.93 -7.20 -9.10
CA TRP A 98 5.26 -8.28 -9.80
C TRP A 98 5.52 -9.65 -9.17
N LEU A 99 6.76 -9.95 -8.78
CA LEU A 99 7.17 -11.28 -8.31
C LEU A 99 6.87 -11.51 -6.83
N PHE A 100 7.15 -10.50 -5.99
CA PHE A 100 7.16 -10.62 -4.54
C PHE A 100 5.96 -9.92 -3.87
N GLY A 101 5.13 -9.24 -4.66
CA GLY A 101 4.09 -8.35 -4.15
C GLY A 101 4.65 -6.94 -3.90
N TYR A 102 3.79 -6.02 -3.49
CA TYR A 102 4.12 -4.61 -3.31
C TYR A 102 3.27 -3.99 -2.21
N GLU A 103 3.73 -2.86 -1.71
CA GLU A 103 2.92 -1.93 -0.93
C GLU A 103 2.49 -0.78 -1.84
N VAL A 104 1.30 -0.24 -1.61
CA VAL A 104 0.86 0.93 -2.38
C VAL A 104 1.29 2.17 -1.64
N GLU A 105 1.91 3.10 -2.37
CA GLU A 105 2.22 4.44 -1.89
C GLU A 105 0.92 5.06 -1.36
N LYS A 106 0.86 5.33 -0.06
CA LYS A 106 -0.27 6.05 0.51
C LYS A 106 -0.24 7.45 -0.05
N GLU A 107 -1.32 7.83 -0.74
CA GLU A 107 -1.43 9.16 -1.30
C GLU A 107 -1.46 10.17 -0.15
N LYS A 108 -0.50 11.10 -0.14
CA LYS A 108 -0.43 12.14 0.89
C LYS A 108 -1.70 12.99 0.83
N LEU A 109 -2.33 13.15 1.98
CA LEU A 109 -3.51 13.98 2.14
C LEU A 109 -3.12 15.29 2.80
N TYR A 110 -3.83 16.34 2.42
CA TYR A 110 -3.62 17.68 2.89
C TYR A 110 -4.95 18.31 3.30
N THR A 111 -4.91 19.11 4.35
CA THR A 111 -5.97 20.05 4.71
C THR A 111 -5.58 21.45 4.27
N VAL A 112 -6.54 22.24 3.80
CA VAL A 112 -6.29 23.62 3.37
C VAL A 112 -7.24 24.55 4.10
N GLU A 113 -6.69 25.41 4.96
CA GLU A 113 -7.42 26.49 5.63
C GLU A 113 -7.06 27.82 4.98
N LEU A 114 -8.07 28.57 4.56
CA LEU A 114 -7.90 29.88 3.96
C LEU A 114 -7.85 30.96 5.04
N PRO A 115 -6.92 31.92 4.95
CA PRO A 115 -6.80 32.96 5.96
C PRO A 115 -8.07 33.82 6.02
N ASN A 116 -8.67 33.92 7.20
CA ASN A 116 -9.80 34.80 7.47
C ASN A 116 -9.39 35.86 8.51
N PRO A 117 -9.24 37.15 8.13
CA PRO A 117 -8.83 38.21 9.04
C PRO A 117 -9.92 38.61 10.05
N TYR A 118 -11.15 38.13 9.88
CA TYR A 118 -12.27 38.35 10.80
C TYR A 118 -12.62 37.04 11.49
N GLU A 119 -11.92 36.75 12.58
CA GLU A 119 -12.11 35.54 13.38
C GLU A 119 -13.44 35.67 14.17
N TYR A 120 -14.46 34.93 13.75
CA TYR A 120 -15.73 34.78 14.45
C TYR A 120 -15.71 33.38 15.08
N ASP A 121 -16.00 33.26 16.39
CA ASP A 121 -16.07 32.03 17.20
C ASP A 121 -15.89 30.69 16.42
N ASN A 122 -14.65 30.21 16.33
CA ASN A 122 -14.25 28.92 15.76
C ASN A 122 -14.70 28.67 14.30
N ALA A 123 -14.83 29.72 13.50
CA ALA A 123 -15.17 29.61 12.08
C ALA A 123 -13.92 29.39 11.21
N HIS A 124 -13.79 28.21 10.62
CA HIS A 124 -12.74 27.86 9.67
C HIS A 124 -13.28 27.89 8.24
N ILE A 125 -12.57 28.57 7.34
CA ILE A 125 -12.85 28.58 5.90
C ILE A 125 -11.88 27.62 5.24
N THR A 126 -12.36 26.52 4.66
CA THR A 126 -11.49 25.42 4.22
C THR A 126 -11.81 25.00 2.80
N LEU A 127 -10.91 24.24 2.18
CA LEU A 127 -11.25 23.47 0.99
C LEU A 127 -11.78 22.09 1.40
N SER A 128 -12.90 21.70 0.78
CA SER A 128 -13.50 20.38 0.98
C SER A 128 -13.92 19.75 -0.34
N LYS A 129 -13.99 18.43 -0.39
CA LYS A 129 -14.51 17.66 -1.53
C LYS A 129 -15.95 17.22 -1.31
N LYS A 130 -16.76 17.36 -2.36
CA LYS A 130 -18.12 16.77 -2.44
C LYS A 130 -18.06 15.48 -3.27
N SER A 131 -19.03 14.58 -3.10
CA SER A 131 -19.16 13.37 -3.92
C SER A 131 -19.02 13.70 -5.41
N GLY A 132 -18.01 13.10 -6.06
CA GLY A 132 -17.67 13.33 -7.47
C GLY A 132 -16.47 14.25 -7.74
N ASP A 133 -15.45 14.24 -6.88
CA ASP A 133 -14.13 14.89 -7.04
C ASP A 133 -14.18 16.41 -7.31
N LYS A 134 -15.21 17.08 -6.81
CA LYS A 134 -15.33 18.54 -6.91
C LYS A 134 -14.95 19.19 -5.60
N ILE A 135 -13.89 20.00 -5.64
CA ILE A 135 -13.43 20.81 -4.52
C ILE A 135 -14.25 22.10 -4.45
N TYR A 136 -14.62 22.52 -3.24
CA TYR A 136 -15.34 23.75 -2.98
C TYR A 136 -14.86 24.36 -1.65
N ILE A 137 -15.15 25.65 -1.46
CA ILE A 137 -14.89 26.34 -0.18
C ILE A 137 -16.03 26.00 0.79
N ASP A 138 -15.69 25.44 1.94
CA ASP A 138 -16.62 25.06 3.00
C ASP A 138 -16.39 25.92 4.26
N TYR A 139 -17.37 25.91 5.15
CA TYR A 139 -17.34 26.60 6.43
C TYR A 139 -17.55 25.61 7.57
N HIS A 140 -16.61 25.57 8.50
CA HIS A 140 -16.69 24.77 9.72
C HIS A 140 -16.76 25.65 10.95
N PHE A 141 -17.51 25.22 11.96
CA PHE A 141 -17.67 25.94 13.24
C PHE A 141 -17.09 25.14 14.41
N ASN A 142 -16.07 24.31 14.14
CA ASN A 142 -15.42 23.46 15.13
C ASN A 142 -14.01 23.10 14.68
N ASP A 143 -13.16 22.77 15.65
CA ASP A 143 -11.73 22.48 15.45
C ASP A 143 -11.45 21.03 15.04
N CYS A 144 -12.47 20.18 14.86
CA CYS A 144 -12.28 18.79 14.41
C CYS A 144 -12.43 18.63 12.90
N TRP A 145 -12.51 19.74 12.16
CA TRP A 145 -12.75 19.76 10.72
C TRP A 145 -11.65 19.07 9.90
N GLN A 146 -10.40 19.07 10.39
CA GLN A 146 -9.26 18.40 9.75
C GLN A 146 -9.42 16.87 9.73
N THR A 147 -10.20 16.32 10.66
CA THR A 147 -10.47 14.88 10.74
C THR A 147 -11.53 14.40 9.75
N TYR A 148 -12.24 15.34 9.11
CA TYR A 148 -13.28 14.96 8.17
C TYR A 148 -12.67 14.51 6.86
N GLU A 149 -13.05 13.33 6.37
CA GLU A 149 -12.58 12.79 5.09
C GLU A 149 -12.79 13.77 3.92
N LYS A 150 -13.85 14.59 4.00
CA LYS A 150 -14.12 15.63 3.00
C LYS A 150 -13.13 16.79 3.02
N SER A 151 -12.43 17.04 4.12
CA SER A 151 -11.43 18.11 4.26
C SER A 151 -10.01 17.62 3.92
N GLN A 152 -9.83 16.30 3.73
CA GLN A 152 -8.55 15.68 3.40
C GLN A 152 -8.46 15.43 1.90
N LEU A 153 -7.62 16.23 1.25
CA LEU A 153 -7.52 16.35 -0.21
C LEU A 153 -6.15 15.92 -0.71
N THR A 154 -6.07 15.39 -1.92
CA THR A 154 -4.78 15.11 -2.56
C THR A 154 -4.21 16.38 -3.18
N GLU A 155 -2.89 16.43 -3.40
CA GLU A 155 -2.25 17.54 -4.10
C GLU A 155 -2.87 17.78 -5.48
N ALA A 156 -3.19 16.70 -6.20
CA ALA A 156 -3.81 16.79 -7.52
C ALA A 156 -5.22 17.38 -7.48
N GLU A 157 -6.02 17.03 -6.46
CA GLU A 157 -7.36 17.61 -6.24
C GLU A 157 -7.29 19.12 -6.00
N ILE A 158 -6.35 19.57 -5.15
CA ILE A 158 -6.16 21.00 -4.83
C ILE A 158 -5.66 21.75 -6.05
N LYS A 159 -4.59 21.27 -6.70
CA LYS A 159 -3.93 21.97 -7.81
C LYS A 159 -4.75 22.04 -9.10
N LYS A 160 -5.78 21.22 -9.24
CA LYS A 160 -6.65 21.22 -10.42
C LYS A 160 -7.39 22.55 -10.61
N ASP A 161 -8.01 23.06 -9.56
CA ASP A 161 -8.86 24.27 -9.60
C ASP A 161 -8.43 25.34 -8.58
N PHE A 162 -7.62 24.97 -7.58
CA PHE A 162 -7.20 25.81 -6.45
C PHE A 162 -5.68 25.80 -6.22
N ASP A 163 -4.87 25.74 -7.30
CA ASP A 163 -3.39 25.76 -7.20
C ASP A 163 -2.85 26.92 -6.35
N TRP A 164 -3.50 28.09 -6.41
CA TRP A 164 -3.15 29.25 -5.58
C TRP A 164 -3.29 28.99 -4.08
N ALA A 165 -4.19 28.10 -3.66
CA ALA A 165 -4.43 27.78 -2.26
C ALA A 165 -3.44 26.75 -1.70
N TRP A 166 -2.63 26.12 -2.56
CA TRP A 166 -1.61 25.15 -2.16
C TRP A 166 -0.61 25.70 -1.15
N GLN A 167 -0.37 27.02 -1.15
CA GLN A 167 0.50 27.69 -0.17
C GLN A 167 -0.01 27.59 1.28
N PHE A 168 -1.28 27.21 1.48
CA PHE A 168 -1.91 27.00 2.78
C PHE A 168 -2.16 25.51 3.10
N ALA A 169 -1.62 24.59 2.30
CA ALA A 169 -1.80 23.16 2.50
C ALA A 169 -0.92 22.65 3.64
N GLU A 170 -1.53 21.93 4.58
CA GLU A 170 -0.87 21.23 5.67
C GLU A 170 -1.02 19.72 5.49
N GLU A 171 0.09 18.97 5.58
CA GLU A 171 0.10 17.52 5.46
C GLU A 171 -0.63 16.89 6.66
N VAL A 172 -1.54 15.97 6.40
CA VAL A 172 -2.22 15.20 7.44
C VAL A 172 -1.26 14.11 7.92
N GLU A 173 -0.77 14.24 9.16
CA GLU A 173 0.03 13.19 9.79
C GLU A 173 -0.85 11.97 10.14
N GLU A 174 -0.37 10.76 9.82
CA GLU A 174 -1.04 9.48 10.15
C GLU A 174 -0.99 9.11 11.63
#